data_AF-A0A9N9ICJ6-F1
#
_entry.id   AF-A0A9N9ICJ6-F1
#
_cell.length_a   1.000
_cell.length_b   1.000
_cell.length_c   1.000
_cell.angle_alpha   90.00
_cell.angle_beta   90.00
_cell.angle_gamma   90.00
#
_symmetry.space_group_name_H-M   'P 1'
#
loop_
_entity.id
_entity.type
_entity.pdbx_description
1 polymer ?
#
loop_
_entity_poly.entity_id
_entity_poly.type
_entity_poly.pdbx_seq_one_letter_code
_entity_poly.pdbx_strand_id
1 'polypeptide(L)'
;MSLQRLRYRPRRPFWQLPQHRLPVLSLYKTLLRLSKTFPNDIHKKYLYFAIREKFRSRRYETSVMSTIKHLKEAQECRLTLQKALQGDKESFKHIDDLAWGRKGRLKKVLEVQKIHKLVYDTRTVQSRMIDPHRAYRVPLDPRLYKPPRVRFFRRKRWLKKKHKWREGLVKYTIVTQLGYRLQRIRGWRQPTWISMMMNKRIRQHQKRIDRFRELESYLEMVKGEEVMLKTLNPKLNREMEGFDKLIIQEMIDSRKFYENMMKREKKAKLDDNI
;
A
#
# COMPACT_ATOMS: atom_id res chain seq x y z
N MET A 1 -23.64 44.33 -13.53
CA MET A 1 -23.59 43.07 -12.76
C MET A 1 -22.46 42.20 -13.32
N SER A 2 -21.30 42.26 -12.67
CA SER A 2 -20.03 41.73 -13.13
C SER A 2 -20.01 40.19 -13.22
N LEU A 3 -19.42 39.68 -14.29
CA LEU A 3 -19.15 38.25 -14.55
C LEU A 3 -18.04 37.68 -13.63
N GLN A 4 -18.11 37.97 -12.34
CA GLN A 4 -17.30 37.31 -11.31
C GLN A 4 -18.09 36.15 -10.73
N ARG A 5 -18.53 35.21 -11.57
CA ARG A 5 -18.93 33.88 -11.09
C ARG A 5 -17.68 33.20 -10.55
N LEU A 6 -17.49 33.36 -9.25
CA LEU A 6 -16.85 32.45 -8.30
C LEU A 6 -16.13 31.30 -9.00
N ARG A 7 -14.83 31.47 -9.25
CA ARG A 7 -13.90 30.38 -9.51
C ARG A 7 -13.73 29.55 -8.24
N TYR A 8 -14.81 28.98 -7.73
CA TYR A 8 -14.79 28.06 -6.60
C TYR A 8 -14.20 26.77 -7.15
N ARG A 9 -12.87 26.61 -7.04
CA ARG A 9 -12.24 25.32 -7.30
C ARG A 9 -12.89 24.32 -6.35
N PRO A 10 -13.53 23.25 -6.86
CA PRO A 10 -14.18 22.28 -5.98
C PRO A 10 -13.14 21.76 -4.98
N ARG A 11 -13.48 21.74 -3.69
CA ARG A 11 -12.60 21.25 -2.61
C ARG A 11 -12.12 19.81 -2.86
N ARG A 12 -12.87 19.05 -3.66
CA ARG A 12 -12.54 17.69 -4.08
C ARG A 12 -12.18 17.68 -5.56
N PRO A 13 -11.09 17.01 -5.96
CA PRO A 13 -10.77 16.86 -7.37
C PRO A 13 -11.89 16.12 -8.11
N PHE A 14 -12.06 16.44 -9.39
CA PHE A 14 -13.15 15.92 -10.24
C PHE A 14 -13.31 14.39 -10.16
N TRP A 15 -12.22 13.63 -10.16
CA TRP A 15 -12.25 12.17 -10.11
C TRP A 15 -12.77 11.59 -8.78
N GLN A 16 -12.86 12.38 -7.72
CA GLN A 16 -13.43 11.98 -6.43
C GLN A 16 -14.93 12.25 -6.32
N LEU A 17 -15.52 13.01 -7.25
CA LEU A 17 -16.95 13.31 -7.23
C LEU A 17 -17.76 12.02 -7.45
N PRO A 18 -18.81 11.75 -6.64
CA PRO A 18 -19.62 10.54 -6.77
C PRO A 18 -20.23 10.35 -8.16
N GLN A 19 -20.67 11.45 -8.78
CA GLN A 19 -21.24 11.49 -10.13
C GLN A 19 -20.31 10.90 -11.18
N HIS A 20 -19.00 11.06 -11.01
CA HIS A 20 -18.00 10.53 -11.93
C HIS A 20 -17.48 9.16 -11.48
N ARG A 21 -17.21 9.01 -10.18
CA ARG A 21 -16.61 7.80 -9.62
C ARG A 21 -17.51 6.57 -9.78
N LEU A 22 -18.82 6.70 -9.57
CA LEU A 22 -19.73 5.56 -9.62
C LEU A 22 -19.87 4.99 -11.04
N PRO A 23 -20.09 5.79 -12.11
CA PRO A 23 -20.10 5.28 -13.48
C PRO A 23 -18.79 4.62 -13.89
N VAL A 24 -17.63 5.22 -13.56
CA VAL A 24 -16.31 4.65 -13.86
C VAL A 24 -16.14 3.29 -13.19
N LEU A 25 -16.48 3.18 -11.90
CA LEU A 25 -16.37 1.93 -11.17
C LEU A 25 -17.35 0.87 -11.67
N SER A 26 -18.57 1.27 -12.04
CA SER A 26 -19.55 0.37 -12.65
C SER A 26 -19.05 -0.17 -13.99
N LEU A 27 -18.55 0.71 -14.87
CA LEU A 27 -17.99 0.33 -16.17
C LEU A 27 -16.75 -0.56 -16.00
N TYR A 28 -15.86 -0.23 -15.07
CA TYR A 28 -14.71 -1.07 -14.74
C TYR A 28 -15.14 -2.47 -14.28
N LYS A 29 -16.08 -2.57 -13.34
CA LYS A 29 -16.59 -3.85 -12.83
C LYS A 29 -17.25 -4.67 -13.93
N THR A 30 -18.05 -4.05 -14.80
CA THR A 30 -18.71 -4.74 -15.91
C THR A 30 -17.71 -5.28 -16.92
N LEU A 31 -16.71 -4.50 -17.33
CA LEU A 31 -15.63 -4.95 -18.21
C LEU A 31 -14.84 -6.13 -17.61
N LEU A 32 -14.53 -6.08 -16.32
CA LEU A 32 -13.87 -7.19 -15.63
C LEU A 32 -14.73 -8.45 -15.58
N ARG A 33 -16.05 -8.31 -15.41
CA ARG A 33 -16.98 -9.46 -15.48
C ARG A 33 -16.99 -10.06 -16.88
N LEU A 34 -17.13 -9.23 -17.92
CA LEU A 34 -17.07 -9.68 -19.31
C LEU A 34 -15.74 -10.35 -19.66
N SER A 35 -14.61 -9.85 -19.16
CA SER A 35 -13.32 -10.50 -19.43
C SER A 35 -13.24 -11.93 -18.90
N LYS A 36 -14.01 -12.28 -17.84
CA LYS A 36 -14.00 -13.62 -17.25
C LYS A 36 -14.85 -14.62 -18.02
N THR A 37 -15.84 -14.15 -18.79
CA THR A 37 -16.77 -15.02 -19.54
C THR A 37 -16.19 -15.54 -20.84
N PHE A 38 -15.04 -15.03 -21.30
CA PHE A 38 -14.36 -15.55 -22.49
C PHE A 38 -13.93 -17.00 -22.29
N PRO A 39 -13.97 -17.86 -23.32
CA PRO A 39 -13.64 -19.28 -23.16
C PRO A 39 -12.14 -19.50 -22.86
N ASN A 40 -11.25 -18.80 -23.58
CA ASN A 40 -9.82 -19.04 -23.49
C ASN A 40 -9.15 -18.28 -22.34
N ASP A 41 -8.29 -18.96 -21.58
CA ASP A 41 -7.58 -18.36 -20.45
C ASP A 41 -6.60 -17.25 -20.85
N ILE A 42 -6.00 -17.33 -22.04
CA ILE A 42 -5.12 -16.28 -22.57
C ILE A 42 -5.91 -14.99 -22.76
N HIS A 43 -7.11 -15.09 -23.36
CA HIS A 43 -8.00 -13.95 -23.55
C HIS A 43 -8.42 -13.36 -22.20
N LYS A 44 -8.85 -14.21 -21.24
CA LYS A 44 -9.23 -13.78 -19.88
C LYS A 44 -8.11 -12.98 -19.21
N LYS A 45 -6.90 -13.53 -19.17
CA LYS A 45 -5.74 -12.87 -18.54
C LYS A 45 -5.36 -11.58 -19.25
N TYR A 46 -5.26 -11.61 -20.58
CA TYR A 46 -4.91 -10.45 -21.39
C TYR A 46 -5.90 -9.30 -21.14
N LEU A 47 -7.20 -9.56 -21.29
CA LEU A 47 -8.24 -8.57 -21.10
C LEU A 47 -8.24 -8.03 -19.66
N TYR A 48 -8.15 -8.91 -18.66
CA TYR A 48 -8.09 -8.52 -17.25
C TYR A 48 -6.96 -7.52 -16.99
N PHE A 49 -5.75 -7.81 -17.46
CA PHE A 49 -4.60 -6.93 -17.26
C PHE A 49 -4.67 -5.66 -18.11
N ALA A 50 -5.12 -5.76 -19.37
CA ALA A 50 -5.25 -4.61 -20.26
C ALA A 50 -6.28 -3.59 -19.73
N ILE A 51 -7.45 -4.06 -19.29
CA ILE A 51 -8.48 -3.22 -18.66
C ILE A 51 -7.90 -2.56 -17.40
N ARG A 52 -7.25 -3.34 -16.53
CA ARG A 52 -6.67 -2.81 -15.29
C ARG A 52 -5.56 -1.78 -15.55
N GLU A 53 -4.70 -2.01 -16.53
CA GLU A 53 -3.65 -1.06 -16.92
C GLU A 53 -4.27 0.25 -17.43
N LYS A 54 -5.23 0.18 -18.36
CA LYS A 54 -5.87 1.37 -18.95
C LYS A 54 -6.58 2.25 -17.92
N PHE A 55 -7.36 1.66 -17.03
CA PHE A 55 -8.03 2.43 -15.96
C PHE A 55 -7.02 3.02 -14.97
N ARG A 56 -5.96 2.27 -14.67
CA ARG A 56 -4.95 2.71 -13.71
C ARG A 56 -4.06 3.83 -14.24
N SER A 57 -3.65 3.76 -15.50
CA SER A 57 -2.83 4.81 -16.13
C SER A 57 -3.56 6.16 -16.17
N ARG A 58 -4.91 6.14 -16.14
CA ARG A 58 -5.78 7.32 -16.20
C ARG A 58 -6.34 7.74 -14.84
N ARG A 59 -5.89 7.13 -13.73
CA ARG A 59 -6.46 7.40 -12.39
C ARG A 59 -6.24 8.82 -11.87
N TYR A 60 -5.24 9.51 -12.40
CA TYR A 60 -4.85 10.88 -12.04
C TYR A 60 -5.25 11.89 -13.12
N GLU A 61 -6.10 11.49 -14.07
CA GLU A 61 -6.59 12.39 -15.10
C GLU A 61 -7.44 13.49 -14.45
N THR A 62 -7.03 14.74 -14.67
CA THR A 62 -7.71 15.92 -14.09
C THR A 62 -8.66 16.58 -15.09
N SER A 63 -8.46 16.35 -16.39
CA SER A 63 -9.25 16.96 -17.45
C SER A 63 -10.58 16.26 -17.65
N VAL A 64 -11.68 17.01 -17.55
CA VAL A 64 -13.05 16.52 -17.76
C VAL A 64 -13.21 15.97 -19.18
N MET A 65 -12.74 16.70 -20.19
CA MET A 65 -12.84 16.30 -21.60
C MET A 65 -12.08 15.02 -21.90
N SER A 66 -10.85 14.91 -21.38
CA SER A 66 -10.02 13.70 -21.51
C SER A 66 -10.73 12.50 -20.86
N THR A 67 -11.33 12.72 -19.69
CA THR A 67 -12.03 11.67 -18.97
C THR A 67 -13.29 11.20 -19.69
N ILE A 68 -14.08 12.12 -20.25
CA ILE A 68 -15.25 11.79 -21.08
C ILE A 68 -14.81 10.97 -22.31
N LYS A 69 -13.74 11.39 -22.99
CA LYS A 69 -13.17 10.63 -24.11
C LYS A 69 -12.80 9.21 -23.70
N HIS A 70 -12.12 9.04 -22.56
CA HIS A 70 -11.74 7.74 -22.04
C HIS A 70 -12.92 6.86 -21.63
N LEU A 71 -14.00 7.46 -21.13
CA LEU A 71 -15.25 6.76 -20.83
C LEU A 71 -15.93 6.26 -22.11
N LYS A 72 -15.96 7.07 -23.17
CA LYS A 72 -16.46 6.65 -24.48
C LYS A 72 -15.65 5.49 -25.05
N GLU A 73 -14.32 5.58 -25.05
CA GLU A 73 -13.42 4.49 -25.45
C GLU A 73 -13.70 3.19 -24.64
N ALA A 74 -13.95 3.32 -23.35
CA ALA A 74 -14.25 2.17 -22.48
C ALA A 74 -15.65 1.58 -22.74
N GLN A 75 -16.63 2.39 -23.12
CA GLN A 75 -17.95 1.95 -23.55
C GLN A 75 -17.89 1.23 -24.90
N GLU A 76 -17.15 1.76 -25.86
CA GLU A 76 -16.86 1.09 -27.14
C GLU A 76 -16.18 -0.26 -26.91
N CYS A 77 -15.18 -0.29 -26.03
CA CYS A 77 -14.55 -1.54 -25.62
C CYS A 77 -15.53 -2.53 -24.98
N ARG A 78 -16.52 -2.06 -24.21
CA ARG A 78 -17.56 -2.92 -23.66
C ARG A 78 -18.41 -3.53 -24.76
N LEU A 79 -18.82 -2.72 -25.75
CA LEU A 79 -19.62 -3.16 -26.88
C LEU A 79 -18.87 -4.18 -27.73
N THR A 80 -17.59 -3.97 -28.01
CA THR A 80 -16.78 -4.95 -28.78
C THR A 80 -16.63 -6.27 -28.04
N LEU A 81 -16.44 -6.25 -26.72
CA LEU A 81 -16.42 -7.47 -25.91
C LEU A 81 -17.78 -8.20 -25.94
N GLN A 82 -18.89 -7.46 -25.86
CA GLN A 82 -20.23 -8.05 -25.94
C GLN A 82 -20.51 -8.68 -27.31
N LYS A 83 -20.18 -7.97 -28.41
CA LYS A 83 -20.30 -8.50 -29.77
C LYS A 83 -19.48 -9.77 -29.95
N ALA A 84 -18.24 -9.77 -29.48
CA ALA A 84 -17.38 -10.96 -29.53
C ALA A 84 -17.97 -12.15 -28.76
N LEU A 85 -18.63 -11.92 -27.62
CA LEU A 85 -19.32 -12.97 -26.86
C LEU A 85 -20.62 -13.44 -27.53
N GLN A 86 -21.29 -12.58 -28.29
CA GLN A 86 -22.47 -12.90 -29.09
C GLN A 86 -22.12 -13.72 -30.36
N GLY A 87 -20.84 -13.92 -30.67
CA GLY A 87 -20.40 -14.71 -31.82
C GLY A 87 -19.93 -13.90 -33.02
N ASP A 88 -19.78 -12.57 -32.89
CA ASP A 88 -19.20 -11.75 -33.95
C ASP A 88 -17.72 -12.13 -34.19
N LYS A 89 -17.45 -12.72 -35.35
CA LYS A 89 -16.14 -13.25 -35.74
C LYS A 89 -15.09 -12.14 -35.87
N GLU A 90 -15.48 -10.95 -36.32
CA GLU A 90 -14.53 -9.84 -36.52
C GLU A 90 -14.04 -9.28 -35.19
N SER A 91 -14.98 -8.98 -34.29
CA SER A 91 -14.69 -8.52 -32.93
C SER A 91 -13.86 -9.55 -32.16
N PHE A 92 -14.22 -10.84 -32.30
CA PHE A 92 -13.45 -11.92 -31.66
C PHE A 92 -12.03 -12.05 -32.22
N LYS A 93 -11.86 -12.01 -33.55
CA LYS A 93 -10.54 -12.05 -34.20
C LYS A 93 -9.68 -10.85 -33.80
N HIS A 94 -10.27 -9.67 -33.66
CA HIS A 94 -9.56 -8.49 -33.18
C HIS A 94 -8.99 -8.70 -31.76
N ILE A 95 -9.80 -9.25 -30.84
CA ILE A 95 -9.38 -9.57 -29.47
C ILE A 95 -8.31 -10.68 -29.48
N ASP A 96 -8.48 -11.68 -30.33
CA ASP A 96 -7.52 -12.77 -30.49
C ASP A 96 -6.15 -12.25 -30.96
N ASP A 97 -6.14 -11.41 -32.00
CA ASP A 97 -4.92 -10.78 -32.51
C ASP A 97 -4.21 -9.93 -31.45
N LEU A 98 -4.97 -9.25 -30.59
CA LEU A 98 -4.43 -8.46 -29.48
C LEU A 98 -3.84 -9.34 -28.37
N ALA A 99 -4.55 -10.41 -28.00
CA ALA A 99 -4.16 -11.29 -26.91
C ALA A 99 -2.96 -12.18 -27.26
N TRP A 100 -2.85 -12.63 -28.51
CA TRP A 100 -1.68 -13.32 -29.04
C TRP A 100 -0.53 -12.39 -29.42
N GLY A 101 -0.75 -11.08 -29.36
CA GLY A 101 0.26 -10.09 -29.70
C GLY A 101 0.63 -10.07 -31.17
N ARG A 102 -0.28 -10.50 -32.06
CA ARG A 102 -0.18 -10.24 -33.51
C ARG A 102 -0.37 -8.76 -33.83
N LYS A 103 -1.16 -8.06 -33.00
CA LYS A 103 -1.43 -6.63 -33.10
C LYS A 103 -1.15 -5.87 -31.80
N GLY A 104 -1.09 -4.56 -31.93
CA GLY A 104 -1.05 -3.63 -30.81
C GLY A 104 0.25 -3.66 -30.03
N ARG A 105 0.13 -3.47 -28.73
CA ARG A 105 1.26 -3.21 -27.85
C ARG A 105 2.07 -4.46 -27.51
N LEU A 106 1.37 -5.58 -27.35
CA LEU A 106 2.00 -6.85 -27.03
C LEU A 106 2.95 -7.27 -28.16
N LYS A 107 2.58 -7.01 -29.42
CA LYS A 107 3.47 -7.15 -30.59
C LYS A 107 4.80 -6.42 -30.39
N LYS A 108 4.76 -5.12 -30.07
CA LYS A 108 5.95 -4.31 -29.82
C LYS A 108 6.81 -4.87 -28.68
N VAL A 109 6.16 -5.39 -27.63
CA VAL A 109 6.87 -6.01 -26.50
C VAL A 109 7.56 -7.31 -26.92
N LEU A 110 6.89 -8.15 -27.72
CA LEU A 110 7.45 -9.39 -28.26
C LEU A 110 8.55 -9.14 -29.30
N GLU A 111 8.49 -8.04 -30.06
CA GLU A 111 9.54 -7.63 -30.99
C GLU A 111 10.79 -7.16 -30.24
N VAL A 112 10.62 -6.31 -29.21
CA VAL A 112 11.73 -5.84 -28.35
C VAL A 112 12.39 -6.98 -27.58
N GLN A 113 11.66 -8.07 -27.29
CA GLN A 113 12.24 -9.28 -26.69
C GLN A 113 13.25 -10.00 -27.56
N LYS A 114 13.11 -9.93 -28.90
CA LYS A 114 14.12 -10.51 -29.79
C LYS A 114 15.49 -9.88 -29.54
N ILE A 115 15.50 -8.62 -29.07
CA ILE A 115 16.69 -7.85 -28.73
C ILE A 115 17.08 -8.04 -27.25
N HIS A 116 16.11 -8.01 -26.33
CA HIS A 116 16.34 -8.12 -24.89
C HIS A 116 15.88 -9.46 -24.30
N LYS A 117 16.84 -10.21 -23.76
CA LYS A 117 16.67 -11.60 -23.26
C LYS A 117 15.60 -11.79 -22.19
N LEU A 118 15.12 -10.74 -21.50
CA LEU A 118 14.17 -10.87 -20.40
C LEU A 118 13.16 -9.72 -20.37
N VAL A 119 11.88 -10.04 -20.50
CA VAL A 119 10.78 -9.11 -20.26
C VAL A 119 9.88 -9.63 -19.17
N TYR A 120 9.78 -8.86 -18.08
CA TYR A 120 9.00 -9.18 -16.89
C TYR A 120 7.70 -8.39 -16.78
N ASP A 121 7.52 -7.34 -17.59
CA ASP A 121 6.41 -6.41 -17.47
C ASP A 121 6.02 -5.90 -18.86
N THR A 122 4.76 -6.10 -19.23
CA THR A 122 4.24 -5.63 -20.53
C THR A 122 3.74 -4.18 -20.46
N ARG A 123 3.82 -3.48 -19.31
CA ARG A 123 3.32 -2.10 -19.12
C ARG A 123 4.13 -0.99 -19.77
N THR A 124 3.51 0.17 -20.05
CA THR A 124 4.21 1.28 -20.76
C THR A 124 5.32 1.82 -19.88
N VAL A 125 6.33 2.46 -20.47
CA VAL A 125 7.36 3.17 -19.69
C VAL A 125 6.69 4.16 -18.73
N GLN A 126 5.73 4.96 -19.24
CA GLN A 126 4.93 5.88 -18.43
C GLN A 126 4.18 5.20 -17.29
N SER A 127 3.48 4.08 -17.55
CA SER A 127 2.77 3.34 -16.49
C SER A 127 3.71 2.76 -15.44
N ARG A 128 4.93 2.35 -15.84
CA ARG A 128 5.97 1.88 -14.92
C ARG A 128 6.54 3.02 -14.07
N MET A 129 6.64 4.23 -14.62
CA MET A 129 7.05 5.42 -13.87
C MET A 129 5.99 5.82 -12.84
N ILE A 130 4.71 5.78 -13.21
CA ILE A 130 3.58 6.09 -12.31
C ILE A 130 3.45 5.06 -11.18
N ASP A 131 3.65 3.77 -11.50
CA ASP A 131 3.49 2.66 -10.56
C ASP A 131 4.71 1.70 -10.62
N PRO A 132 5.84 2.07 -9.97
CA PRO A 132 7.08 1.30 -10.03
C PRO A 132 7.03 -0.01 -9.23
N HIS A 133 6.06 -0.15 -8.32
CA HIS A 133 5.97 -1.31 -7.45
C HIS A 133 5.70 -2.61 -8.22
N ARG A 134 6.34 -3.70 -7.80
CA ARG A 134 6.28 -5.01 -8.49
C ARG A 134 4.88 -5.62 -8.55
N ALA A 135 4.05 -5.35 -7.54
CA ALA A 135 2.66 -5.83 -7.49
C ALA A 135 1.77 -5.33 -8.64
N TYR A 136 2.22 -4.32 -9.38
CA TYR A 136 1.48 -3.76 -10.52
C TYR A 136 2.00 -4.21 -11.87
N ARG A 137 3.04 -5.07 -11.90
CA ARG A 137 3.55 -5.63 -13.13
C ARG A 137 2.48 -6.44 -13.83
N VAL A 138 2.40 -6.29 -15.15
CA VAL A 138 1.57 -7.16 -15.98
C VAL A 138 2.49 -8.27 -16.50
N PRO A 139 2.37 -9.51 -15.98
CA PRO A 139 3.19 -10.60 -16.46
C PRO A 139 2.78 -10.98 -17.89
N LEU A 140 3.76 -11.37 -18.69
CA LEU A 140 3.51 -11.97 -19.99
C LEU A 140 3.08 -13.44 -19.79
N ASP A 141 2.11 -13.91 -20.59
CA ASP A 141 1.68 -15.31 -20.48
C ASP A 141 2.80 -16.25 -20.94
N PRO A 142 3.15 -17.31 -20.18
CA PRO A 142 4.20 -18.26 -20.54
C PRO A 142 4.01 -18.93 -21.92
N ARG A 143 2.77 -19.00 -22.43
CA ARG A 143 2.48 -19.55 -23.76
C ARG A 143 2.99 -18.67 -24.90
N LEU A 144 3.05 -17.36 -24.68
CA LEU A 144 3.55 -16.39 -25.67
C LEU A 144 5.07 -16.26 -25.64
N TYR A 145 5.68 -16.58 -24.50
CA TYR A 145 7.09 -16.38 -24.27
C TYR A 145 7.61 -17.35 -23.22
N LYS A 146 8.57 -18.18 -23.63
CA LYS A 146 9.40 -18.95 -22.70
C LYS A 146 10.64 -18.11 -22.41
N PRO A 147 10.79 -17.55 -21.19
CA PRO A 147 12.02 -16.84 -20.86
C PRO A 147 13.20 -17.78 -21.09
N PRO A 148 14.30 -17.30 -21.71
CA PRO A 148 15.51 -18.09 -21.77
C PRO A 148 15.85 -18.49 -20.34
N ARG A 149 16.32 -19.73 -20.15
CA ARG A 149 16.83 -20.18 -18.85
C ARG A 149 18.08 -19.37 -18.55
N VAL A 150 17.87 -18.18 -18.01
CA VAL A 150 18.95 -17.40 -17.42
C VAL A 150 19.33 -18.23 -16.21
N ARG A 151 20.40 -19.01 -16.35
CA ARG A 151 21.18 -19.45 -15.21
C ARG A 151 21.60 -18.12 -14.58
N PHE A 152 20.81 -17.65 -13.62
CA PHE A 152 21.33 -16.72 -12.64
C PHE A 152 22.48 -17.50 -12.09
N PHE A 153 23.70 -17.19 -12.56
CA PHE A 153 24.88 -17.50 -11.81
C PHE A 153 24.57 -16.83 -10.47
N ARG A 154 24.05 -17.63 -9.53
CA ARG A 154 23.99 -17.27 -8.13
C ARG A 154 25.43 -16.93 -7.91
N ARG A 155 25.79 -15.64 -7.97
CA ARG A 155 27.13 -15.17 -7.65
C ARG A 155 27.41 -15.92 -6.38
N LYS A 156 28.33 -16.89 -6.42
CA LYS A 156 28.65 -17.73 -5.26
C LYS A 156 28.76 -16.71 -4.15
N ARG A 157 27.84 -16.76 -3.16
CA ARG A 157 27.82 -15.75 -2.09
C ARG A 157 29.26 -15.76 -1.62
N TRP A 158 30.02 -14.71 -1.96
CA TRP A 158 31.41 -14.68 -1.59
C TRP A 158 31.36 -14.88 -0.09
N LEU A 159 31.91 -16.00 0.38
CA LEU A 159 31.99 -16.28 1.81
C LEU A 159 32.58 -15.00 2.36
N LYS A 160 31.80 -14.27 3.16
CA LYS A 160 32.23 -12.96 3.66
C LYS A 160 33.57 -13.25 4.30
N LYS A 161 34.66 -12.79 3.69
CA LYS A 161 35.99 -12.92 4.29
C LYS A 161 35.77 -12.35 5.68
N LYS A 162 36.02 -13.15 6.72
CA LYS A 162 36.00 -12.66 8.09
C LYS A 162 37.07 -11.57 8.08
N HIS A 163 36.68 -10.32 7.88
CA HIS A 163 37.61 -9.21 8.02
C HIS A 163 38.14 -9.38 9.43
N LYS A 164 39.46 -9.56 9.56
CA LYS A 164 40.11 -9.49 10.86
C LYS A 164 39.64 -8.18 11.45
N TRP A 165 38.84 -8.26 12.51
CA TRP A 165 38.35 -7.08 13.21
C TRP A 165 39.59 -6.27 13.58
N ARG A 166 39.63 -4.98 13.26
CA ARG A 166 40.79 -4.15 13.59
C ARG A 166 41.01 -4.25 15.10
N GLU A 167 42.17 -4.76 15.49
CA GLU A 167 42.60 -4.82 16.89
C GLU A 167 42.56 -3.37 17.44
N GLY A 168 41.89 -3.18 18.60
CA GLY A 168 41.68 -1.86 19.20
C GLY A 168 40.25 -1.26 19.12
N LEU A 169 39.29 -1.94 18.48
CA LEU A 169 37.89 -1.49 18.49
C LEU A 169 37.19 -1.85 19.82
N VAL A 170 37.11 -0.88 20.73
CA VAL A 170 36.34 -1.01 21.98
C VAL A 170 34.85 -0.91 21.67
N LYS A 171 34.12 -2.00 21.93
CA LYS A 171 32.65 -2.02 21.93
C LYS A 171 32.16 -1.54 23.29
N TYR A 172 31.22 -0.63 23.30
CA TYR A 172 30.51 -0.23 24.52
C TYR A 172 29.02 -0.24 24.26
N THR A 173 28.27 -0.66 25.28
CA THR A 173 26.83 -0.72 25.24
C THR A 173 26.27 0.60 25.77
N ILE A 174 25.56 1.34 24.92
CA ILE A 174 24.82 2.53 25.34
C ILE A 174 23.39 2.11 25.65
N VAL A 175 22.92 2.50 26.83
CA VAL A 175 21.52 2.37 27.22
C VAL A 175 20.84 3.72 27.01
N THR A 176 19.72 3.77 26.29
CA THR A 176 18.92 5.00 26.16
C THR A 176 18.06 5.22 27.40
N GLN A 177 17.47 6.41 27.51
CA GLN A 177 16.50 6.75 28.57
C GLN A 177 15.29 5.79 28.62
N LEU A 178 14.99 5.10 27.52
CA LEU A 178 13.91 4.11 27.42
C LEU A 178 14.41 2.66 27.53
N GLY A 179 15.61 2.45 28.07
CA GLY A 179 16.16 1.12 28.29
C GLY A 179 16.68 0.39 27.04
N TYR A 180 16.64 1.01 25.84
CA TYR A 180 17.18 0.37 24.65
C TYR A 180 18.70 0.30 24.69
N ARG A 181 19.23 -0.91 24.55
CA ARG A 181 20.68 -1.15 24.47
C ARG A 181 21.14 -1.16 23.02
N LEU A 182 22.21 -0.43 22.76
CA LEU A 182 22.93 -0.48 21.49
C LEU A 182 24.41 -0.67 21.70
N GLN A 183 24.99 -1.57 20.93
CA GLN A 183 26.45 -1.64 20.82
C GLN A 183 26.94 -0.54 19.90
N ARG A 184 27.79 0.34 20.43
CA ARG A 184 28.58 1.28 19.64
C ARG A 184 30.04 0.86 19.65
N ILE A 185 30.70 1.18 18.54
CA ILE A 185 32.14 0.99 18.40
C ILE A 185 32.79 2.36 18.60
N ARG A 186 33.75 2.47 19.51
CA ARG A 186 34.49 3.72 19.76
C ARG A 186 35.17 4.20 18.47
N GLY A 187 35.00 5.48 18.15
CA GLY A 187 35.55 6.10 16.94
C GLY A 187 34.72 5.94 15.66
N TRP A 188 33.65 5.12 15.66
CA TRP A 188 32.77 5.01 14.50
C TRP A 188 31.60 5.99 14.61
N ARG A 189 31.42 6.83 13.59
CA ARG A 189 30.23 7.68 13.47
C ARG A 189 29.01 6.78 13.24
N GLN A 190 28.03 6.85 14.14
CA GLN A 190 26.77 6.13 13.97
C GLN A 190 26.10 6.55 12.66
N PRO A 191 25.72 5.60 11.79
CA PRO A 191 24.94 5.90 10.60
C PRO A 191 23.64 6.63 10.97
N THR A 192 23.34 7.71 10.24
CA THR A 192 22.20 8.60 10.51
C THR A 192 20.86 7.85 10.56
N TRP A 193 20.68 6.84 9.70
CA TRP A 193 19.46 6.03 9.68
C TRP A 193 19.21 5.26 10.99
N ILE A 194 20.26 4.82 11.70
CA ILE A 194 20.13 4.16 13.01
C ILE A 194 19.63 5.17 14.03
N SER A 195 20.22 6.37 14.05
CA SER A 195 19.79 7.44 14.96
C SER A 195 18.34 7.85 14.70
N MET A 196 17.95 7.98 13.43
CA MET A 196 16.58 8.28 13.05
C MET A 196 15.61 7.17 13.47
N MET A 197 15.99 5.91 13.26
CA MET A 197 15.18 4.76 13.68
C MET A 197 14.98 4.74 15.20
N MET A 198 16.03 5.01 15.98
CA MET A 198 15.93 5.13 17.44
C MET A 198 15.00 6.25 17.85
N ASN A 199 15.22 7.46 17.31
CA ASN A 199 14.40 8.63 17.62
C ASN A 199 12.93 8.38 17.26
N LYS A 200 12.65 7.67 16.15
CA LYS A 200 11.30 7.27 15.78
C LYS A 200 10.66 6.34 16.83
N ARG A 201 11.41 5.35 17.32
CA ARG A 201 10.93 4.44 18.39
C ARG A 201 10.73 5.17 19.71
N ILE A 202 11.66 6.05 20.09
CA ILE A 202 11.56 6.87 21.31
C ILE A 202 10.32 7.74 21.26
N ARG A 203 10.08 8.45 20.16
CA ARG A 203 8.87 9.26 19.97
C ARG A 203 7.59 8.43 20.00
N GLN A 204 7.59 7.26 19.36
CA GLN A 204 6.42 6.36 19.40
C GLN A 204 6.12 5.88 20.82
N HIS A 205 7.15 5.66 21.63
CA HIS A 205 6.99 5.26 23.01
C HIS A 205 6.48 6.41 23.88
N GLN A 206 7.08 7.60 23.76
CA GLN A 206 6.64 8.79 24.49
C GLN A 206 5.17 9.08 24.22
N LYS A 207 4.74 9.07 22.94
CA LYS A 207 3.34 9.24 22.57
C LYS A 207 2.37 8.26 23.25
N ARG A 208 2.83 7.05 23.60
CA ARG A 208 1.99 6.06 24.29
C ARG A 208 1.92 6.33 25.79
N ILE A 209 3.02 6.78 26.39
CA ILE A 209 3.04 7.23 27.78
C ILE A 209 2.12 8.45 27.91
N ASP A 210 2.23 9.42 27.00
CA ASP A 210 1.41 10.62 27.00
C ASP A 210 -0.07 10.25 26.88
N ARG A 211 -0.43 9.37 25.92
CA ARG A 211 -1.81 8.86 25.78
C ARG A 211 -2.32 8.15 27.04
N PHE A 212 -1.47 7.39 27.72
CA PHE A 212 -1.86 6.73 28.97
C PHE A 212 -2.20 7.74 30.07
N ARG A 213 -1.38 8.79 30.23
CA ARG A 213 -1.64 9.89 31.16
C ARG A 213 -2.90 10.68 30.80
N GLU A 214 -3.15 10.89 29.52
CA GLU A 214 -4.40 11.49 29.04
C GLU A 214 -5.61 10.65 29.45
N LEU A 215 -5.55 9.32 29.28
CA LEU A 215 -6.62 8.41 29.69
C LEU A 215 -6.85 8.41 31.21
N GLU A 216 -5.78 8.50 32.01
CA GLU A 216 -5.88 8.66 33.47
C GLU A 216 -6.63 9.95 33.83
N SER A 217 -6.26 11.06 33.21
CA SER A 217 -6.94 12.35 33.41
C SER A 217 -8.42 12.29 32.99
N TYR A 218 -8.74 11.64 31.86
CA TYR A 218 -10.13 11.44 31.45
C TYR A 218 -10.91 10.60 32.46
N LEU A 219 -10.31 9.55 32.99
CA LEU A 219 -10.95 8.70 33.99
C LEU A 219 -11.22 9.46 35.30
N GLU A 220 -10.31 10.33 35.73
CA GLU A 220 -10.53 11.22 36.87
C GLU A 220 -11.69 12.20 36.65
N MET A 221 -11.79 12.77 35.44
CA MET A 221 -12.90 13.66 35.08
C MET A 221 -14.23 12.92 35.08
N VAL A 222 -14.31 11.74 34.46
CA VAL A 222 -15.57 10.96 34.43
C VAL A 222 -16.01 10.56 35.84
N LYS A 223 -15.08 10.17 36.70
CA LYS A 223 -15.40 9.93 38.13
C LYS A 223 -15.94 11.17 38.83
N GLY A 224 -15.39 12.34 38.55
CA GLY A 224 -15.90 13.62 39.07
C GLY A 224 -17.33 13.90 38.58
N GLU A 225 -17.59 13.68 37.29
CA GLU A 225 -18.91 13.83 36.70
C GLU A 225 -19.92 12.84 37.28
N GLU A 226 -19.54 11.57 37.51
CA GLU A 226 -20.42 10.59 38.16
C GLU A 226 -20.84 11.04 39.56
N VAL A 227 -19.90 11.56 40.37
CA VAL A 227 -20.20 12.07 41.71
C VAL A 227 -21.17 13.25 41.63
N MET A 228 -20.95 14.16 40.67
CA MET A 228 -21.85 15.30 40.43
C MET A 228 -23.23 14.88 39.93
N LEU A 229 -23.32 13.89 39.04
CA LEU A 229 -24.61 13.40 38.52
C LEU A 229 -25.40 12.62 39.58
N LYS A 230 -24.71 11.89 40.45
CA LYS A 230 -25.33 11.21 41.61
C LYS A 230 -26.01 12.20 42.55
N THR A 231 -25.46 13.41 42.72
CA THR A 231 -26.08 14.45 43.57
C THR A 231 -27.21 15.20 42.86
N LEU A 232 -27.11 15.43 41.55
CA LEU A 232 -28.09 16.22 40.80
C LEU A 232 -29.29 15.42 40.28
N ASN A 233 -29.07 14.27 39.63
CA ASN A 233 -30.15 13.48 39.05
C ASN A 233 -29.76 12.00 38.82
N PRO A 234 -30.35 11.05 39.57
CA PRO A 234 -29.99 9.64 39.48
C PRO A 234 -30.40 8.97 38.15
N LYS A 235 -31.29 9.58 37.36
CA LYS A 235 -31.69 9.03 36.05
C LYS A 235 -30.60 9.18 34.99
N LEU A 236 -29.91 10.32 34.94
CA LEU A 236 -28.80 10.54 34.00
C LEU A 236 -27.60 9.63 34.28
N ASN A 237 -27.39 9.27 35.55
CA ASN A 237 -26.30 8.38 35.93
C ASN A 237 -26.36 7.01 35.21
N ARG A 238 -27.57 6.53 34.87
CA ARG A 238 -27.75 5.27 34.13
C ARG A 238 -27.28 5.33 32.67
N GLU A 239 -27.27 6.52 32.06
CA GLU A 239 -26.82 6.69 30.67
C GLU A 239 -25.29 6.74 30.56
N MET A 240 -24.61 7.13 31.64
CA MET A 240 -23.14 7.18 31.73
C MET A 240 -22.53 5.81 32.07
N GLU A 241 -23.35 4.83 32.49
CA GLU A 241 -22.88 3.47 32.82
C GLU A 241 -22.26 2.78 31.59
N GLY A 242 -20.93 2.72 31.57
CA GLY A 242 -20.17 1.96 30.57
C GLY A 242 -19.06 2.74 29.86
N PHE A 243 -19.04 4.08 29.96
CA PHE A 243 -17.92 4.87 29.42
C PHE A 243 -16.60 4.54 30.11
N ASP A 244 -16.63 4.35 31.43
CA ASP A 244 -15.49 3.90 32.24
C ASP A 244 -14.88 2.61 31.73
N LYS A 245 -15.72 1.65 31.31
CA LYS A 245 -15.24 0.34 30.84
C LYS A 245 -14.39 0.47 29.59
N LEU A 246 -14.71 1.39 28.69
CA LEU A 246 -13.93 1.64 27.48
C LEU A 246 -12.57 2.27 27.81
N ILE A 247 -12.56 3.27 28.69
CA ILE A 247 -11.32 3.95 29.13
C ILE A 247 -10.42 2.96 29.88
N ILE A 248 -10.99 2.18 30.80
CA ILE A 248 -10.28 1.15 31.57
C ILE A 248 -9.70 0.08 30.64
N GLN A 249 -10.46 -0.37 29.64
CA GLN A 249 -9.97 -1.36 28.67
C GLN A 249 -8.75 -0.82 27.90
N GLU A 250 -8.81 0.43 27.45
CA GLU A 250 -7.70 1.07 26.72
C GLU A 250 -6.47 1.31 27.61
N MET A 251 -6.69 1.63 28.89
CA MET A 251 -5.64 1.71 29.90
C MET A 251 -4.99 0.35 30.18
N ILE A 252 -5.78 -0.74 30.27
CA ILE A 252 -5.27 -2.11 30.46
C ILE A 252 -4.36 -2.50 29.30
N ASP A 253 -4.76 -2.20 28.06
CA ASP A 253 -3.95 -2.52 26.88
C ASP A 253 -2.65 -1.71 26.84
N SER A 254 -2.72 -0.43 27.25
CA SER A 254 -1.55 0.43 27.40
C SER A 254 -0.59 -0.07 28.49
N ARG A 255 -1.14 -0.53 29.63
CA ARG A 255 -0.39 -1.09 30.76
C ARG A 255 0.26 -2.42 30.43
N LYS A 256 -0.46 -3.34 29.78
CA LYS A 256 0.09 -4.62 29.28
C LYS A 256 1.31 -4.39 28.38
N PHE A 257 1.26 -3.35 27.55
CA PHE A 257 2.39 -2.98 26.71
C PHE A 257 3.61 -2.52 27.53
N TYR A 258 3.39 -1.67 28.55
CA TYR A 258 4.44 -1.22 29.46
C TYR A 258 5.05 -2.39 30.26
N GLU A 259 4.22 -3.27 30.82
CA GLU A 259 4.68 -4.43 31.58
C GLU A 259 5.49 -5.41 30.71
N ASN A 260 5.06 -5.65 29.47
CA ASN A 260 5.81 -6.46 28.51
C ASN A 260 7.18 -5.85 28.17
N MET A 261 7.28 -4.53 28.16
CA MET A 261 8.56 -3.84 28.00
C MET A 261 9.44 -4.00 29.24
N MET A 262 8.92 -3.73 30.44
CA MET A 262 9.68 -3.92 31.69
C MET A 262 10.16 -5.37 31.87
N LYS A 263 9.36 -6.35 31.46
CA LYS A 263 9.77 -7.78 31.43
C LYS A 263 10.95 -8.02 30.48
N ARG A 264 10.97 -7.38 29.31
CA ARG A 264 12.10 -7.45 28.38
C ARG A 264 13.35 -6.80 28.95
N GLU A 265 13.21 -5.68 29.66
CA GLU A 265 14.34 -5.03 30.36
C GLU A 265 14.91 -5.91 31.48
N LYS A 266 14.05 -6.50 32.32
CA LYS A 266 14.48 -7.43 33.38
C LYS A 266 15.22 -8.64 32.80
N LYS A 267 14.70 -9.22 31.71
CA LYS A 267 15.34 -10.34 31.02
C LYS A 267 16.71 -9.95 30.44
N ALA A 268 16.81 -8.77 29.83
CA ALA A 268 18.07 -8.26 29.33
C ALA A 268 19.10 -7.99 30.46
N LYS A 269 18.67 -7.56 31.66
CA LYS A 269 19.58 -7.41 32.82
C LYS A 269 20.12 -8.74 33.33
N LEU A 270 19.31 -9.80 33.30
CA LEU A 270 19.74 -11.15 33.67
C LEU A 270 20.79 -11.70 32.69
N ASP A 271 20.62 -11.46 31.39
CA ASP A 271 21.54 -11.92 30.34
C ASP A 271 22.91 -11.20 30.37
N ASP A 272 23.04 -10.02 31.02
CA ASP A 272 24.31 -9.31 31.18
C ASP A 272 25.16 -9.80 32.37
N ASN A 273 24.57 -10.59 33.27
CA ASN A 273 25.24 -11.13 34.46
C ASN A 273 25.85 -12.53 34.21
N ILE A 274 25.82 -13.02 32.97
CA ILE A 274 26.39 -14.29 32.49
C ILE A 274 27.50 -13.96 31.48
#